data_AF-A0A8B9YUN0-F1
#
_entry.id   AF-A0A8B9YUN0-F1
#
_cell.length_a   1.000
_cell.length_b   1.000
_cell.length_c   1.000
_cell.angle_alpha   90.00
_cell.angle_beta   90.00
_cell.angle_gamma   90.00
#
_symmetry.space_group_name_H-M   'P 1'
#
loop_
_entity.id
_entity.type
_entity.pdbx_description
1 polymer ?
#
loop_
_entity_poly.entity_id
_entity_poly.type
_entity_poly.pdbx_seq_one_letter_code
_entity_poly.pdbx_strand_id
1 'polypeptide(L)'
;MKEGHPECKADVQVHSGDADTTTPGQKPGFLVESLWLPAPLGRDMASSQLGARGQCLRLLKTRGFLLLKLSAAILAVLLFCEFLIYYLVIFRCSWPELKTPEGAGTLGAPKAPEPVLRAMFLADTHLLGAVRGHWLDKLRREWQMERAFQTAVWLLQPEVVFILGDIFDEGKWSSPEAWADDVGRFWKVFRHPPHVQLRAVAGNHDIGFHYQMDTYRIKRFEKVFNPERLFSWKGINFVMVNSVALEGDGCDICSRAEAELLEISHWLNCSREEHSPRGCGDRQRLPASAPILLQHFPLYRRNDANCSGEDAAPPDEKYTPFKERYDVLSWEVSRKLLWWLRPRLILSGHTHSACEVQHRAGVLEVSVPSFSWRNRNNPSFIMGSITPMDYALAKCYLPREDMVLTTYCVAAGCLMLITLIPTGLVSAPFHFGQRVLRKFKTM
;
A
#
# COMPACT_ATOMS: atom_id res chain seq x y z
N MET A 1 7.59 -16.73 61.83
CA MET A 1 6.16 -16.44 62.12
C MET A 1 5.44 -16.59 60.78
N LYS A 2 4.72 -17.71 60.53
CA LYS A 2 3.27 -17.89 60.80
C LYS A 2 2.47 -16.71 60.26
N GLU A 3 1.52 -16.78 59.33
CA GLU A 3 0.62 -17.80 58.73
C GLU A 3 0.24 -17.24 57.32
N GLY A 4 -0.20 -17.94 56.27
CA GLY A 4 -0.95 -19.18 56.13
C GLY A 4 -2.38 -18.89 55.66
N HIS A 5 -2.71 -19.02 54.36
CA HIS A 5 -3.84 -19.81 53.82
C HIS A 5 -4.14 -19.58 52.31
N PRO A 6 -4.77 -20.58 51.63
CA PRO A 6 -4.37 -21.00 50.27
C PRO A 6 -5.46 -20.84 49.19
N GLU A 7 -5.03 -20.85 47.93
CA GLU A 7 -5.89 -21.04 46.75
C GLU A 7 -5.72 -22.45 46.16
N CYS A 8 -6.85 -23.11 45.88
CA CYS A 8 -6.92 -24.44 45.28
C CYS A 8 -6.66 -24.39 43.76
N LYS A 9 -5.70 -25.20 43.30
CA LYS A 9 -5.53 -25.61 41.91
C LYS A 9 -6.39 -26.82 41.59
N ALA A 10 -6.93 -26.87 40.38
CA ALA A 10 -7.34 -28.11 39.72
C ALA A 10 -6.73 -28.12 38.30
N ASP A 11 -5.67 -28.90 38.14
CA ASP A 11 -5.08 -29.28 36.85
C ASP A 11 -5.79 -30.53 36.32
N VAL A 12 -6.11 -30.55 35.03
CA VAL A 12 -6.59 -31.72 34.30
C VAL A 12 -5.66 -31.96 33.11
N GLN A 13 -4.92 -33.08 33.14
CA GLN A 13 -4.30 -33.78 32.00
C GLN A 13 -4.92 -35.19 31.99
N VAL A 14 -5.65 -35.65 30.96
CA VAL A 14 -5.28 -36.08 29.59
C VAL A 14 -4.66 -37.50 29.50
N HIS A 15 -5.26 -38.30 28.60
CA HIS A 15 -4.83 -39.59 27.98
C HIS A 15 -4.90 -40.85 28.85
N SER A 16 -5.15 -42.08 28.37
CA SER A 16 -5.62 -42.72 27.11
C SER A 16 -5.44 -44.23 27.38
N GLY A 17 -6.24 -45.14 26.81
CA GLY A 17 -5.89 -46.57 26.89
C GLY A 17 -6.99 -47.53 26.44
N ASP A 18 -6.72 -48.17 25.31
CA ASP A 18 -7.53 -49.15 24.60
C ASP A 18 -7.63 -50.55 25.26
N ALA A 19 -8.53 -51.32 24.65
CA ALA A 19 -8.40 -52.73 24.26
C ALA A 19 -9.15 -53.80 25.09
N ASP A 20 -10.15 -54.34 24.39
CA ASP A 20 -10.96 -55.52 24.67
C ASP A 20 -10.27 -56.78 24.11
N THR A 21 -10.41 -57.95 24.75
CA THR A 21 -10.18 -59.26 24.11
C THR A 21 -10.72 -60.46 24.93
N THR A 22 -11.51 -61.29 24.23
CA THR A 22 -11.55 -62.78 24.20
C THR A 22 -12.39 -63.65 25.17
N THR A 23 -13.56 -64.10 24.65
CA THR A 23 -14.06 -65.51 24.46
C THR A 23 -14.40 -66.45 25.67
N PRO A 24 -14.93 -67.70 25.50
CA PRO A 24 -16.33 -68.08 25.20
C PRO A 24 -16.87 -69.29 26.03
N GLY A 25 -18.15 -69.68 25.82
CA GLY A 25 -18.77 -70.96 26.28
C GLY A 25 -20.23 -70.75 26.76
N GLN A 26 -21.21 -71.65 26.70
CA GLN A 26 -21.40 -73.02 26.18
C GLN A 26 -22.93 -73.33 26.29
N LYS A 27 -23.53 -73.89 25.23
CA LYS A 27 -24.77 -74.74 25.02
C LYS A 27 -25.62 -75.29 26.23
N PRO A 28 -26.71 -76.07 26.02
CA PRO A 28 -27.99 -75.84 25.30
C PRO A 28 -29.23 -76.34 26.13
N GLY A 29 -30.47 -76.18 25.63
CA GLY A 29 -31.67 -76.83 26.19
C GLY A 29 -32.86 -76.84 25.21
N PHE A 30 -33.51 -77.99 25.08
CA PHE A 30 -34.46 -78.41 24.03
C PHE A 30 -35.95 -78.31 24.45
N LEU A 31 -36.84 -78.57 23.47
CA LEU A 31 -38.31 -78.87 23.45
C LEU A 31 -39.26 -77.66 23.22
N VAL A 32 -39.89 -77.50 22.03
CA VAL A 32 -41.14 -78.14 21.49
C VAL A 32 -42.37 -77.68 22.31
N GLU A 33 -43.37 -76.93 21.81
CA GLU A 33 -44.41 -77.31 20.83
C GLU A 33 -45.32 -76.10 20.43
N SER A 34 -45.76 -76.09 19.17
CA SER A 34 -47.04 -75.64 18.56
C SER A 34 -47.96 -74.50 19.11
N LEU A 35 -48.24 -73.56 18.19
CA LEU A 35 -49.56 -73.07 17.70
C LEU A 35 -50.43 -72.01 18.46
N TRP A 36 -50.75 -70.98 17.65
CA TRP A 36 -51.89 -70.03 17.63
C TRP A 36 -51.91 -68.78 18.53
N LEU A 37 -52.10 -67.66 17.82
CA LEU A 37 -52.18 -66.25 18.23
C LEU A 37 -53.33 -65.96 19.23
N PRO A 38 -53.19 -64.86 19.98
CA PRO A 38 -54.00 -63.69 19.63
C PRO A 38 -53.18 -62.39 19.55
N ALA A 39 -53.66 -61.47 18.71
CA ALA A 39 -53.08 -60.16 18.45
C ALA A 39 -53.05 -59.25 19.69
N PRO A 40 -52.05 -58.34 19.80
CA PRO A 40 -52.23 -57.13 20.59
C PRO A 40 -52.31 -55.88 19.69
N LEU A 41 -53.31 -55.06 20.00
CA LEU A 41 -53.39 -53.65 19.65
C LEU A 41 -52.14 -52.88 20.12
N GLY A 42 -51.79 -51.84 19.35
CA GLY A 42 -51.08 -50.67 19.85
C GLY A 42 -49.61 -50.55 19.42
N ARG A 43 -49.35 -49.97 18.23
CA ARG A 43 -47.99 -49.49 17.89
C ARG A 43 -47.91 -48.34 16.89
N ASP A 44 -48.86 -47.41 16.86
CA ASP A 44 -48.87 -46.32 15.85
C ASP A 44 -48.66 -44.89 16.39
N MET A 45 -47.83 -44.71 17.44
CA MET A 45 -47.39 -43.35 17.84
C MET A 45 -45.87 -43.17 18.02
N ALA A 46 -45.05 -44.21 17.92
CA ALA A 46 -43.59 -44.09 18.08
C ALA A 46 -42.82 -43.87 16.76
N SER A 47 -43.40 -44.22 15.61
CA SER A 47 -42.73 -44.16 14.30
C SER A 47 -42.67 -42.75 13.70
N SER A 48 -43.68 -41.90 13.97
CA SER A 48 -43.75 -40.53 13.44
C SER A 48 -42.76 -39.56 14.09
N GLN A 49 -42.42 -39.75 15.38
CA GLN A 49 -41.47 -38.90 16.10
C GLN A 49 -40.00 -39.16 15.70
N LEU A 50 -39.61 -40.40 15.40
CA LEU A 50 -38.24 -40.71 14.92
C LEU A 50 -37.99 -40.16 13.50
N GLY A 51 -38.99 -40.22 12.61
CA GLY A 51 -38.91 -39.68 11.26
C GLY A 51 -38.80 -38.15 11.23
N ALA A 52 -39.57 -37.46 12.07
CA ALA A 52 -39.51 -36.01 12.23
C ALA A 52 -38.17 -35.54 12.83
N ARG A 53 -37.63 -36.27 13.82
CA ARG A 53 -36.32 -35.98 14.43
C ARG A 53 -35.16 -36.20 13.43
N GLY A 54 -35.23 -37.25 12.61
CA GLY A 54 -34.27 -37.54 11.54
C GLY A 54 -34.32 -36.55 10.36
N GLN A 55 -35.51 -36.07 9.98
CA GLN A 55 -35.65 -34.99 8.98
C GLN A 55 -35.17 -33.64 9.53
N CYS A 56 -35.47 -33.31 10.79
CA CYS A 56 -34.98 -32.12 11.46
C CYS A 56 -33.44 -32.11 11.56
N LEU A 57 -32.83 -33.24 11.94
CA LEU A 57 -31.36 -33.43 11.95
C LEU A 57 -30.74 -33.29 10.55
N ARG A 58 -31.38 -33.80 9.50
CA ARG A 58 -30.90 -33.61 8.11
C ARG A 58 -31.01 -32.15 7.68
N LEU A 59 -32.13 -31.47 7.94
CA LEU A 59 -32.32 -30.04 7.64
C LEU A 59 -31.32 -29.16 8.39
N LEU A 60 -31.05 -29.45 9.67
CA LEU A 60 -30.00 -28.80 10.47
C LEU A 60 -28.60 -29.02 9.88
N LYS A 61 -28.30 -30.25 9.45
CA LYS A 61 -27.01 -30.61 8.82
C LYS A 61 -26.82 -29.92 7.45
N THR A 62 -27.86 -29.84 6.62
CA THR A 62 -27.83 -29.17 5.32
C THR A 62 -27.75 -27.64 5.46
N ARG A 63 -28.46 -27.05 6.43
CA ARG A 63 -28.36 -25.61 6.76
C ARG A 63 -26.98 -25.26 7.32
N GLY A 64 -26.43 -26.09 8.20
CA GLY A 64 -25.07 -25.92 8.72
C GLY A 64 -24.01 -25.98 7.61
N PHE A 65 -24.15 -26.91 6.66
CA PHE A 65 -23.24 -27.02 5.52
C PHE A 65 -23.33 -25.82 4.56
N LEU A 66 -24.54 -25.26 4.34
CA LEU A 66 -24.72 -24.05 3.55
C LEU A 66 -24.09 -22.84 4.24
N LEU A 67 -24.34 -22.64 5.55
CA LEU A 67 -23.73 -21.57 6.33
C LEU A 67 -22.20 -21.65 6.31
N LEU A 68 -21.64 -22.85 6.47
CA LEU A 68 -20.19 -23.05 6.39
C LEU A 68 -19.64 -22.65 5.02
N LYS A 69 -20.30 -23.05 3.92
CA LYS A 69 -19.91 -22.66 2.56
C LYS A 69 -19.98 -21.15 2.33
N LEU A 70 -21.06 -20.50 2.80
CA LEU A 70 -21.22 -19.05 2.67
C LEU A 70 -20.15 -18.31 3.48
N SER A 71 -19.90 -18.72 4.72
CA SER A 71 -18.82 -18.15 5.54
C SER A 71 -17.45 -18.35 4.90
N ALA A 72 -17.17 -19.54 4.34
CA ALA A 72 -15.93 -19.81 3.63
C ALA A 72 -15.78 -18.93 2.37
N ALA A 73 -16.86 -18.73 1.61
CA ALA A 73 -16.84 -17.86 0.43
C ALA A 73 -16.63 -16.39 0.80
N ILE A 74 -17.30 -15.89 1.85
CA ILE A 74 -17.09 -14.53 2.37
C ILE A 74 -15.64 -14.36 2.81
N LEU A 75 -15.10 -15.31 3.58
CA LEU A 75 -13.71 -15.26 4.03
C LEU A 75 -12.72 -15.30 2.86
N ALA A 76 -12.99 -16.10 1.82
CA ALA A 76 -12.15 -16.17 0.62
C ALA A 76 -12.14 -14.83 -0.13
N VAL A 77 -13.29 -14.16 -0.26
CA VAL A 77 -13.40 -12.85 -0.90
C VAL A 77 -12.65 -11.79 -0.09
N LEU A 78 -12.84 -11.77 1.24
CA LEU A 78 -12.10 -10.87 2.13
C LEU A 78 -10.59 -11.11 2.03
N LEU A 79 -10.14 -12.38 2.08
CA LEU A 79 -8.73 -12.73 1.95
C LEU A 79 -8.16 -12.29 0.59
N PHE A 80 -8.94 -12.44 -0.48
CA PHE A 80 -8.53 -12.00 -1.80
C PHE A 80 -8.38 -10.47 -1.89
N CYS A 81 -9.45 -9.74 -1.56
CA CYS A 81 -9.54 -8.29 -1.70
C CYS A 81 -8.66 -7.52 -0.71
N GLU A 82 -8.50 -8.02 0.53
CA GLU A 82 -7.74 -7.31 1.58
C GLU A 82 -6.28 -7.75 1.67
N PHE A 83 -5.89 -8.83 1.00
CA PHE A 83 -4.53 -9.37 1.13
C PHE A 83 -3.93 -9.88 -0.18
N LEU A 84 -4.50 -10.92 -0.79
CA LEU A 84 -3.85 -11.60 -1.94
C LEU A 84 -3.72 -10.72 -3.18
N ILE A 85 -4.67 -9.81 -3.42
CA ILE A 85 -4.65 -8.94 -4.60
C ILE A 85 -3.38 -8.09 -4.68
N TYR A 86 -2.85 -7.63 -3.55
CA TYR A 86 -1.60 -6.85 -3.50
C TYR A 86 -0.41 -7.67 -3.97
N TYR A 87 -0.32 -8.94 -3.53
CA TYR A 87 0.74 -9.86 -3.98
C TYR A 87 0.61 -10.13 -5.49
N LEU A 88 -0.60 -10.38 -5.98
CA LEU A 88 -0.82 -10.66 -7.40
C LEU A 88 -0.44 -9.48 -8.31
N VAL A 89 -0.74 -8.25 -7.87
CA VAL A 89 -0.40 -7.05 -8.65
C VAL A 89 1.09 -6.74 -8.56
N ILE A 90 1.65 -6.66 -7.34
CA ILE A 90 3.04 -6.25 -7.12
C ILE A 90 4.05 -7.31 -7.57
N PHE A 91 3.71 -8.60 -7.53
CA PHE A 91 4.60 -9.68 -8.01
C PHE A 91 4.94 -9.54 -9.50
N ARG A 92 4.15 -8.80 -10.28
CA ARG A 92 4.44 -8.52 -11.70
C ARG A 92 5.47 -7.41 -11.91
N CYS A 93 5.87 -6.72 -10.84
CA CYS A 93 6.86 -5.68 -10.90
C CYS A 93 8.27 -6.26 -10.75
N SER A 94 9.18 -5.84 -11.61
CA SER A 94 10.59 -6.21 -11.57
C SER A 94 11.46 -4.96 -11.57
N TRP A 95 12.61 -5.04 -10.91
CA TRP A 95 13.62 -3.99 -10.97
C TRP A 95 14.04 -3.74 -12.42
N PRO A 96 14.08 -2.48 -12.88
CA PRO A 96 14.46 -2.17 -14.25
C PRO A 96 15.94 -2.49 -14.49
N GLU A 97 16.26 -2.97 -15.68
CA GLU A 97 17.64 -3.25 -16.09
C GLU A 97 18.34 -1.97 -16.55
N LEU A 98 19.58 -1.79 -16.12
CA LEU A 98 20.44 -0.72 -16.62
C LEU A 98 20.87 -1.07 -18.05
N LYS A 99 20.78 -0.11 -18.97
CA LYS A 99 21.26 -0.30 -20.33
C LYS A 99 22.79 -0.44 -20.26
N THR A 100 23.31 -1.60 -20.65
CA THR A 100 24.75 -1.71 -20.87
C THR A 100 25.12 -0.83 -22.06
N PRO A 101 26.18 -0.01 -21.98
CA PRO A 101 26.62 0.77 -23.13
C PRO A 101 26.92 -0.17 -24.30
N GLU A 102 26.15 -0.06 -25.39
CA GLU A 102 26.46 -0.70 -26.66
C GLU A 102 27.88 -0.28 -27.08
N GLY A 103 28.86 -1.18 -26.96
CA GLY A 103 30.25 -0.92 -27.34
C GLY A 103 31.32 -1.13 -26.27
N ALA A 104 30.98 -1.49 -25.02
CA ALA A 104 31.99 -1.89 -24.01
C ALA A 104 32.60 -3.30 -24.25
N GLY A 105 32.50 -3.80 -25.48
CA GLY A 105 33.02 -5.07 -25.94
C GLY A 105 34.36 -4.93 -26.69
N THR A 106 35.25 -4.00 -26.30
CA THR A 106 36.65 -4.05 -26.73
C THR A 106 37.57 -3.35 -25.74
N LEU A 107 38.50 -4.14 -25.20
CA LEU A 107 39.74 -3.79 -24.48
C LEU A 107 39.62 -3.18 -23.07
N GLY A 108 39.74 -4.05 -22.07
CA GLY A 108 40.35 -3.70 -20.77
C GLY A 108 39.55 -4.15 -19.55
N ALA A 109 39.93 -5.32 -19.01
CA ALA A 109 39.57 -5.92 -17.71
C ALA A 109 38.08 -5.95 -17.30
N PRO A 110 37.56 -7.05 -16.71
CA PRO A 110 36.24 -7.03 -16.10
C PRO A 110 36.27 -6.07 -14.91
N LYS A 111 35.81 -4.82 -15.09
CA LYS A 111 35.42 -3.96 -13.97
C LYS A 111 34.39 -4.75 -13.17
N ALA A 112 34.65 -4.94 -11.88
CA ALA A 112 33.65 -5.50 -10.98
C ALA A 112 32.33 -4.73 -11.17
N PRO A 113 31.19 -5.42 -11.28
CA PRO A 113 29.91 -4.76 -11.52
C PRO A 113 29.69 -3.70 -10.43
N GLU A 114 29.46 -2.45 -10.85
CA GLU A 114 29.21 -1.36 -9.91
C GLU A 114 28.02 -1.72 -9.02
N PRO A 115 28.07 -1.41 -7.71
CA PRO A 115 27.00 -1.78 -6.81
C PRO A 115 25.71 -1.03 -7.18
N VAL A 116 24.75 -1.74 -7.77
CA VAL A 116 23.43 -1.18 -8.09
C VAL A 116 22.67 -0.96 -6.80
N LEU A 117 22.13 0.25 -6.63
CA LEU A 117 21.21 0.61 -5.57
C LEU A 117 19.77 0.38 -6.07
N ARG A 118 19.00 -0.39 -5.30
CA ARG A 118 17.56 -0.55 -5.52
C ARG A 118 16.76 0.42 -4.64
N ALA A 119 16.15 1.41 -5.26
CA ALA A 119 15.42 2.47 -4.59
C ALA A 119 13.92 2.45 -4.96
N MET A 120 13.04 2.62 -3.97
CA MET A 120 11.63 2.90 -4.21
C MET A 120 11.33 4.38 -3.93
N PHE A 121 10.46 4.98 -4.73
CA PHE A 121 9.99 6.36 -4.59
C PHE A 121 8.47 6.38 -4.51
N LEU A 122 7.95 6.88 -3.41
CA LEU A 122 6.53 7.08 -3.13
C LEU A 122 6.26 8.57 -3.00
N ALA A 123 5.03 9.01 -3.22
CA ALA A 123 4.61 10.38 -2.97
C ALA A 123 3.19 10.39 -2.42
N ASP A 124 2.84 11.50 -1.76
CA ASP A 124 1.46 11.88 -1.44
C ASP A 124 0.70 10.73 -0.77
N THR A 125 1.22 10.25 0.36
CA THR A 125 0.58 9.16 1.11
C THR A 125 -0.66 9.66 1.84
N HIS A 126 -0.71 10.94 2.21
CA HIS A 126 -1.85 11.59 2.87
C HIS A 126 -2.47 10.74 3.98
N LEU A 127 -1.69 10.41 5.02
CA LEU A 127 -2.27 9.83 6.23
C LEU A 127 -3.32 10.80 6.79
N LEU A 128 -4.56 10.34 6.90
CA LEU A 128 -5.67 11.19 7.30
C LEU A 128 -5.47 11.63 8.77
N GLY A 129 -5.65 12.92 9.00
CA GLY A 129 -5.59 13.52 10.32
C GLY A 129 -6.94 13.49 11.05
N ALA A 130 -6.97 14.08 12.23
CA ALA A 130 -8.13 14.07 13.13
C ALA A 130 -9.16 15.20 12.86
N VAL A 131 -8.82 16.20 12.03
CA VAL A 131 -9.61 17.42 11.85
C VAL A 131 -10.71 17.23 10.81
N ARG A 132 -10.35 16.75 9.61
CA ARG A 132 -11.26 16.53 8.47
C ARG A 132 -11.33 15.06 8.06
N GLY A 133 -10.48 14.21 8.61
CA GLY A 133 -10.46 12.78 8.30
C GLY A 133 -11.67 12.02 8.86
N HIS A 134 -12.40 11.31 7.99
CA HIS A 134 -13.45 10.39 8.42
C HIS A 134 -12.85 9.03 8.82
N TRP A 135 -13.31 8.43 9.93
CA TRP A 135 -12.71 7.21 10.50
C TRP A 135 -12.70 6.02 9.53
N LEU A 136 -13.76 5.84 8.74
CA LEU A 136 -13.85 4.74 7.77
C LEU A 136 -12.90 4.95 6.60
N ASP A 137 -12.76 6.21 6.16
CA ASP A 137 -11.81 6.55 5.09
C ASP A 137 -10.39 6.30 5.59
N LYS A 138 -10.07 6.82 6.77
CA LYS A 138 -8.80 6.59 7.48
C LYS A 138 -8.46 5.10 7.54
N LEU A 139 -9.38 4.27 8.05
CA LEU A 139 -9.21 2.82 8.11
C LEU A 139 -8.92 2.22 6.74
N ARG A 140 -9.68 2.60 5.71
CA ARG A 140 -9.57 2.01 4.38
C ARG A 140 -8.28 2.40 3.67
N ARG A 141 -7.92 3.68 3.67
CA ARG A 141 -6.71 4.20 3.00
C ARG A 141 -5.44 3.69 3.69
N GLU A 142 -5.39 3.73 5.02
CA GLU A 142 -4.22 3.26 5.76
C GLU A 142 -4.05 1.75 5.65
N TRP A 143 -5.15 0.98 5.67
CA TRP A 143 -5.07 -0.45 5.38
C TRP A 143 -4.52 -0.72 3.99
N GLN A 144 -4.98 0.00 2.96
CA GLN A 144 -4.43 -0.14 1.62
C GLN A 144 -2.95 0.17 1.57
N MET A 145 -2.53 1.32 2.08
CA MET A 145 -1.12 1.71 2.07
C MET A 145 -0.26 0.72 2.84
N GLU A 146 -0.73 0.23 3.99
CA GLU A 146 -0.01 -0.77 4.78
C GLU A 146 0.14 -2.05 3.96
N ARG A 147 -0.95 -2.61 3.41
CA ARG A 147 -0.88 -3.85 2.62
C ARG A 147 0.00 -3.69 1.39
N ALA A 148 -0.10 -2.57 0.67
CA ALA A 148 0.73 -2.28 -0.49
C ALA A 148 2.21 -2.16 -0.12
N PHE A 149 2.55 -1.34 0.88
CA PHE A 149 3.93 -1.10 1.28
C PHE A 149 4.60 -2.36 1.85
N GLN A 150 3.91 -3.07 2.74
CA GLN A 150 4.43 -4.31 3.33
C GLN A 150 4.68 -5.37 2.24
N THR A 151 3.77 -5.49 1.28
CA THR A 151 3.92 -6.44 0.16
C THR A 151 5.07 -6.04 -0.76
N ALA A 152 5.20 -4.74 -1.09
CA ALA A 152 6.26 -4.23 -1.94
C ALA A 152 7.65 -4.41 -1.30
N VAL A 153 7.81 -4.03 -0.03
CA VAL A 153 9.08 -4.24 0.69
C VAL A 153 9.42 -5.73 0.77
N TRP A 154 8.43 -6.58 1.07
CA TRP A 154 8.63 -8.03 1.14
C TRP A 154 9.08 -8.63 -0.20
N LEU A 155 8.37 -8.35 -1.30
CA LEU A 155 8.64 -8.96 -2.59
C LEU A 155 9.86 -8.36 -3.30
N LEU A 156 10.00 -7.03 -3.24
CA LEU A 156 11.00 -6.31 -4.04
C LEU A 156 12.31 -6.10 -3.29
N GLN A 157 12.31 -6.17 -1.95
CA GLN A 157 13.49 -6.00 -1.09
C GLN A 157 14.32 -4.76 -1.49
N PRO A 158 13.74 -3.54 -1.45
CA PRO A 158 14.49 -2.32 -1.72
C PRO A 158 15.55 -2.08 -0.65
N GLU A 159 16.60 -1.36 -0.99
CA GLU A 159 17.61 -0.92 0.00
C GLU A 159 17.27 0.44 0.60
N VAL A 160 16.61 1.30 -0.19
CA VAL A 160 16.15 2.61 0.22
C VAL A 160 14.75 2.90 -0.30
N VAL A 161 13.97 3.57 0.53
CA VAL A 161 12.63 4.05 0.24
C VAL A 161 12.62 5.57 0.47
N PHE A 162 12.23 6.32 -0.55
CA PHE A 162 12.03 7.76 -0.48
C PHE A 162 10.53 8.07 -0.51
N ILE A 163 10.07 8.96 0.38
CA ILE A 163 8.70 9.51 0.36
C ILE A 163 8.78 11.01 0.04
N LEU A 164 8.15 11.40 -1.07
CA LEU A 164 8.28 12.72 -1.70
C LEU A 164 7.22 13.72 -1.22
N GLY A 165 7.11 13.86 0.11
CA GLY A 165 6.21 14.82 0.75
C GLY A 165 4.76 14.36 0.84
N ASP A 166 3.98 15.22 1.50
CA ASP A 166 2.59 15.01 1.87
C ASP A 166 2.37 13.64 2.49
N ILE A 167 3.20 13.39 3.51
CA ILE A 167 3.10 12.18 4.33
C ILE A 167 1.77 12.20 5.09
N PHE A 168 1.50 13.33 5.73
CA PHE A 168 0.28 13.58 6.49
C PHE A 168 -0.63 14.54 5.74
N ASP A 169 -1.93 14.26 5.74
CA ASP A 169 -2.91 15.14 5.07
C ASP A 169 -3.15 16.45 5.85
N GLU A 170 -2.98 16.42 7.16
CA GLU A 170 -3.33 17.54 8.03
C GLU A 170 -2.17 17.99 8.91
N GLY A 171 -0.95 17.56 8.62
CA GLY A 171 0.24 17.88 9.41
C GLY A 171 0.27 19.36 9.79
N LYS A 172 0.13 20.27 8.81
CA LYS A 172 0.05 21.72 8.98
C LYS A 172 -0.96 22.23 10.02
N TRP A 173 -2.04 21.48 10.28
CA TRP A 173 -3.10 21.81 11.24
C TRP A 173 -3.06 20.97 12.52
N SER A 174 -2.28 19.88 12.57
CA SER A 174 -2.25 18.96 13.72
C SER A 174 -1.73 19.64 14.99
N SER A 175 -2.44 19.39 16.11
CA SER A 175 -1.93 19.65 17.46
C SER A 175 -0.71 18.76 17.76
N PRO A 176 0.07 19.03 18.82
CA PRO A 176 1.18 18.17 19.22
C PRO A 176 0.77 16.71 19.46
N GLU A 177 -0.40 16.48 20.05
CA GLU A 177 -0.94 15.15 20.35
C GLU A 177 -1.40 14.44 19.08
N ALA A 178 -2.15 15.12 18.21
CA ALA A 178 -2.58 14.58 16.92
C ALA A 178 -1.37 14.24 16.04
N TRP A 179 -0.36 15.12 16.00
CA TRP A 179 0.90 14.86 15.31
C TRP A 179 1.60 13.60 15.82
N ALA A 180 1.65 13.40 17.14
CA ALA A 180 2.27 12.20 17.72
C ALA A 180 1.50 10.91 17.36
N ASP A 181 0.15 10.95 17.36
CA ASP A 181 -0.68 9.83 16.88
C ASP A 181 -0.43 9.54 15.40
N ASP A 182 -0.45 10.58 14.55
CA ASP A 182 -0.21 10.48 13.12
C ASP A 182 1.17 9.85 12.83
N VAL A 183 2.21 10.28 13.54
CA VAL A 183 3.56 9.72 13.46
C VAL A 183 3.61 8.25 13.91
N GLY A 184 2.92 7.90 15.00
CA GLY A 184 2.84 6.51 15.45
C GLY A 184 2.20 5.60 14.39
N ARG A 185 1.14 6.08 13.73
CA ARG A 185 0.48 5.37 12.63
C ARG A 185 1.35 5.29 11.39
N PHE A 186 2.06 6.36 11.04
CA PHE A 186 3.04 6.34 9.96
C PHE A 186 4.04 5.19 10.13
N TRP A 187 4.67 5.06 11.30
CA TRP A 187 5.65 4.00 11.54
C TRP A 187 5.04 2.59 11.58
N LYS A 188 3.74 2.47 11.85
CA LYS A 188 3.00 1.21 11.72
C LYS A 188 2.76 0.84 10.26
N VAL A 189 2.22 1.76 9.47
CA VAL A 189 1.89 1.56 8.05
C VAL A 189 3.17 1.29 7.23
N PHE A 190 4.20 2.09 7.46
CA PHE A 190 5.47 2.04 6.74
C PHE A 190 6.59 1.31 7.50
N ARG A 191 6.23 0.35 8.37
CA ARG A 191 7.22 -0.48 9.08
C ARG A 191 8.10 -1.23 8.07
N HIS A 192 9.40 -1.28 8.32
CA HIS A 192 10.35 -1.92 7.42
C HIS A 192 11.51 -2.56 8.22
N PRO A 193 12.22 -3.54 7.64
CA PRO A 193 13.40 -4.12 8.27
C PRO A 193 14.51 -3.07 8.50
N PRO A 194 15.37 -3.23 9.53
CA PRO A 194 16.42 -2.26 9.85
C PRO A 194 17.45 -1.99 8.74
N HIS A 195 17.60 -2.90 7.77
CA HIS A 195 18.52 -2.74 6.65
C HIS A 195 17.96 -1.89 5.51
N VAL A 196 16.65 -1.64 5.50
CA VAL A 196 16.00 -0.75 4.53
C VAL A 196 16.02 0.66 5.09
N GLN A 197 16.57 1.62 4.35
CA GLN A 197 16.56 3.01 4.76
C GLN A 197 15.27 3.69 4.31
N LEU A 198 14.60 4.43 5.19
CA LEU A 198 13.51 5.31 4.83
C LEU A 198 13.97 6.77 4.93
N ARG A 199 13.67 7.55 3.89
CA ARG A 199 14.01 8.96 3.77
C ARG A 199 12.79 9.73 3.27
N ALA A 200 12.55 10.91 3.81
CA ALA A 200 11.38 11.71 3.47
C ALA A 200 11.75 13.18 3.24
N VAL A 201 11.11 13.80 2.25
CA VAL A 201 11.06 15.27 2.14
C VAL A 201 9.69 15.75 2.61
N ALA A 202 9.62 17.00 3.06
CA ALA A 202 8.36 17.59 3.51
C ALA A 202 7.53 18.09 2.30
N GLY A 203 6.22 17.90 2.38
CA GLY A 203 5.26 18.56 1.50
C GLY A 203 4.45 19.66 2.18
N ASN A 204 3.57 20.31 1.43
CA ASN A 204 2.77 21.43 1.92
C ASN A 204 1.68 21.00 2.91
N HIS A 205 1.21 19.75 2.88
CA HIS A 205 0.31 19.21 3.91
C HIS A 205 1.04 18.89 5.21
N ASP A 206 2.34 18.56 5.16
CA ASP A 206 3.13 18.27 6.36
C ASP A 206 3.45 19.54 7.18
N ILE A 207 3.93 20.58 6.49
CA ILE A 207 4.49 21.79 7.13
C ILE A 207 3.73 23.08 6.79
N GLY A 208 2.74 23.04 5.90
CA GLY A 208 1.97 24.19 5.43
C GLY A 208 2.53 24.74 4.12
N PHE A 209 1.69 25.35 3.28
CA PHE A 209 2.19 26.21 2.18
C PHE A 209 3.04 27.35 2.75
N HIS A 210 3.79 28.05 1.90
CA HIS A 210 4.72 29.11 2.31
C HIS A 210 4.15 30.06 3.39
N TYR A 211 2.93 30.59 3.23
CA TYR A 211 2.30 31.52 4.19
C TYR A 211 1.85 30.88 5.53
N GLN A 212 1.78 29.56 5.60
CA GLN A 212 1.41 28.78 6.79
C GLN A 212 2.61 28.06 7.42
N MET A 213 3.71 27.97 6.68
CA MET A 213 4.94 27.32 7.11
C MET A 213 5.61 28.13 8.21
N ASP A 214 6.05 27.45 9.27
CA ASP A 214 6.82 28.07 10.34
C ASP A 214 7.93 27.16 10.86
N THR A 215 8.79 27.73 11.71
CA THR A 215 9.93 27.01 12.29
C THR A 215 9.49 25.84 13.18
N TYR A 216 8.35 25.91 13.85
CA TYR A 216 7.86 24.83 14.70
C TYR A 216 7.46 23.61 13.85
N ARG A 217 6.68 23.83 12.79
CA ARG A 217 6.23 22.78 11.87
C ARG A 217 7.38 22.11 11.15
N ILE A 218 8.37 22.88 10.69
CA ILE A 218 9.60 22.36 10.09
C ILE A 218 10.38 21.51 11.10
N LYS A 219 10.68 22.05 12.28
CA LYS A 219 11.50 21.35 13.27
C LYS A 219 10.86 20.06 13.78
N ARG A 220 9.54 20.00 13.96
CA ARG A 220 8.89 18.75 14.37
C ARG A 220 8.91 17.70 13.26
N PHE A 221 8.80 18.09 11.99
CA PHE A 221 8.96 17.19 10.86
C PHE A 221 10.40 16.65 10.82
N GLU A 222 11.39 17.54 10.92
CA GLU A 222 12.81 17.19 10.94
C GLU A 222 13.17 16.28 12.11
N LYS A 223 12.56 16.47 13.28
CA LYS A 223 12.75 15.59 14.44
C LYS A 223 12.29 14.15 14.18
N VAL A 224 11.27 13.94 13.35
CA VAL A 224 10.72 12.60 13.04
C VAL A 224 11.50 11.94 11.92
N PHE A 225 11.76 12.67 10.84
CA PHE A 225 12.28 12.09 9.60
C PHE A 225 13.78 12.31 9.38
N ASN A 226 14.39 13.21 10.15
CA ASN A 226 15.79 13.62 10.01
C ASN A 226 16.22 13.77 8.54
N PRO A 227 15.59 14.68 7.77
CA PRO A 227 15.83 14.80 6.34
C PRO A 227 17.23 15.37 6.10
N GLU A 228 18.21 14.49 5.92
CA GLU A 228 19.54 14.86 5.45
C GLU A 228 19.41 15.55 4.09
N ARG A 229 19.77 16.84 4.02
CA ARG A 229 19.69 17.63 2.78
C ARG A 229 20.54 17.04 1.65
N LEU A 230 21.64 16.38 2.02
CA LEU A 230 22.50 15.62 1.11
C LEU A 230 22.72 14.23 1.72
N PHE A 231 22.21 13.21 1.04
CA PHE A 231 22.37 11.81 1.41
C PHE A 231 23.23 11.10 0.37
N SER A 232 24.33 10.49 0.80
CA SER A 232 25.25 9.76 -0.09
C SER A 232 25.24 8.27 0.22
N TRP A 233 24.95 7.44 -0.78
CA TRP A 233 24.88 5.99 -0.61
C TRP A 233 25.34 5.26 -1.86
N LYS A 234 26.18 4.23 -1.73
CA LYS A 234 26.75 3.46 -2.87
C LYS A 234 27.37 4.36 -3.96
N GLY A 235 27.99 5.47 -3.57
CA GLY A 235 28.59 6.43 -4.51
C GLY A 235 27.60 7.34 -5.24
N ILE A 236 26.32 7.33 -4.84
CA ILE A 236 25.25 8.16 -5.41
C ILE A 236 24.93 9.29 -4.45
N ASN A 237 24.89 10.51 -4.97
CA ASN A 237 24.44 11.69 -4.23
C ASN A 237 22.94 11.91 -4.44
N PHE A 238 22.19 12.07 -3.35
CA PHE A 238 20.79 12.49 -3.35
C PHE A 238 20.68 13.85 -2.66
N VAL A 239 20.09 14.84 -3.33
CA VAL A 239 19.81 16.14 -2.74
C VAL A 239 18.32 16.20 -2.42
N MET A 240 18.00 16.26 -1.13
CA MET A 240 16.65 16.25 -0.60
C MET A 240 16.22 17.68 -0.26
N VAL A 241 15.33 18.24 -1.09
CA VAL A 241 14.96 19.65 -1.04
C VAL A 241 13.62 19.84 -0.33
N ASN A 242 13.60 20.73 0.65
CA ASN A 242 12.35 21.28 1.15
C ASN A 242 11.83 22.33 0.17
N SER A 243 11.12 21.88 -0.87
CA SER A 243 10.63 22.74 -1.95
C SER A 243 9.60 23.78 -1.48
N VAL A 244 8.89 23.52 -0.39
CA VAL A 244 7.95 24.46 0.22
C VAL A 244 8.66 25.72 0.75
N ALA A 245 9.93 25.59 1.12
CA ALA A 245 10.78 26.71 1.53
C ALA A 245 11.40 27.48 0.35
N LEU A 246 11.06 27.15 -0.91
CA LEU A 246 11.61 27.80 -2.09
C LEU A 246 10.59 28.71 -2.80
N GLU A 247 9.96 29.61 -2.04
CA GLU A 247 9.00 30.60 -2.55
C GLU A 247 9.66 31.61 -3.51
N GLY A 248 10.92 31.97 -3.24
CA GLY A 248 11.69 32.97 -4.00
C GLY A 248 11.40 34.42 -3.61
N ASP A 249 10.86 34.66 -2.41
CA ASP A 249 10.55 35.99 -1.87
C ASP A 249 11.61 36.52 -0.88
N GLY A 250 12.62 35.71 -0.57
CA GLY A 250 13.70 36.07 0.36
C GLY A 250 13.36 35.94 1.84
N CYS A 251 12.26 35.27 2.21
CA CYS A 251 11.90 35.04 3.61
C CYS A 251 13.05 34.40 4.42
N ASP A 252 13.11 34.58 5.74
CA ASP A 252 14.23 34.06 6.56
C ASP A 252 14.44 32.55 6.42
N ILE A 253 13.37 31.76 6.38
CA ILE A 253 13.42 30.30 6.15
C ILE A 253 13.91 30.00 4.73
N CYS A 254 13.41 30.77 3.76
CA CYS A 254 13.68 30.61 2.34
C CYS A 254 15.14 30.90 2.01
N SER A 255 15.66 32.01 2.53
CA SER A 255 17.05 32.45 2.36
C SER A 255 18.03 31.44 2.98
N ARG A 256 17.69 30.83 4.12
CA ARG A 256 18.50 29.75 4.70
C ARG A 256 18.47 28.50 3.84
N ALA A 257 17.30 28.10 3.35
CA ALA A 257 17.17 26.95 2.45
C ALA A 257 17.97 27.14 1.15
N GLU A 258 17.90 28.33 0.53
CA GLU A 258 18.72 28.64 -0.66
C GLU A 258 20.23 28.64 -0.33
N ALA A 259 20.63 29.19 0.82
CA ALA A 259 22.04 29.19 1.25
C ALA A 259 22.59 27.78 1.49
N GLU A 260 21.82 26.89 2.13
CA GLU A 260 22.17 25.48 2.31
C GLU A 260 22.37 24.77 0.95
N LEU A 261 21.47 25.01 -0.01
CA LEU A 261 21.57 24.41 -1.35
C LEU A 261 22.76 24.95 -2.14
N LEU A 262 23.08 26.23 -1.99
CA LEU A 262 24.29 26.83 -2.57
C LEU A 262 25.57 26.20 -2.00
N GLU A 263 25.61 25.92 -0.69
CA GLU A 263 26.74 25.23 -0.06
C GLU A 263 26.88 23.78 -0.57
N ILE A 264 25.78 23.03 -0.66
CA ILE A 264 25.76 21.69 -1.24
C ILE A 264 26.24 21.70 -2.69
N SER A 265 25.79 22.67 -3.49
CA SER A 265 26.26 22.89 -4.86
C SER A 265 27.78 23.07 -4.91
N HIS A 266 28.36 23.85 -3.99
CA HIS A 266 29.81 24.01 -3.91
C HIS A 266 30.51 22.69 -3.58
N TRP A 267 30.00 21.89 -2.63
CA TRP A 267 30.59 20.58 -2.29
C TRP A 267 30.54 19.59 -3.46
N LEU A 268 29.41 19.55 -4.16
CA LEU A 268 29.23 18.70 -5.35
C LEU A 268 30.20 19.11 -6.47
N ASN A 269 30.33 20.42 -6.74
CA ASN A 269 31.25 20.92 -7.77
C ASN A 269 32.71 20.60 -7.44
N CYS A 270 33.11 20.78 -6.18
CA CYS A 270 34.45 20.42 -5.71
C CYS A 270 34.80 18.94 -5.87
N SER A 271 33.79 18.06 -5.86
CA SER A 271 33.98 16.61 -5.95
C SER A 271 33.88 16.08 -7.39
N ARG A 272 33.26 16.83 -8.30
CA ARG A 272 33.04 16.44 -9.71
C ARG A 272 34.14 16.94 -10.64
N GLU A 273 34.84 18.01 -10.29
CA GLU A 273 35.86 18.61 -11.14
C GLU A 273 37.24 18.02 -10.84
N GLU A 274 37.90 17.51 -11.88
CA GLU A 274 39.23 16.86 -11.80
C GLU A 274 40.32 17.81 -11.31
N HIS A 275 40.17 19.11 -11.64
CA HIS A 275 40.95 20.20 -11.07
C HIS A 275 40.05 20.89 -10.05
N SER A 276 40.25 20.62 -8.75
CA SER A 276 39.44 21.25 -7.70
C SER A 276 39.42 22.77 -7.89
N PRO A 277 38.26 23.40 -8.10
CA PRO A 277 38.19 24.85 -8.27
C PRO A 277 38.80 25.56 -7.06
N ARG A 278 39.40 26.74 -7.30
CA ARG A 278 39.98 27.56 -6.21
C ARG A 278 38.90 27.80 -5.15
N GLY A 279 39.13 27.34 -3.92
CA GLY A 279 38.18 27.47 -2.82
C GLY A 279 37.62 26.16 -2.24
N CYS A 280 37.98 24.99 -2.80
CA CYS A 280 37.49 23.70 -2.30
C CYS A 280 38.04 23.27 -0.92
N GLY A 281 39.21 23.77 -0.50
CA GLY A 281 39.81 23.48 0.80
C GLY A 281 39.95 21.99 1.14
N ASP A 282 40.15 21.68 2.43
CA ASP A 282 40.22 20.30 2.96
C ASP A 282 38.82 19.69 3.20
N ARG A 283 37.82 20.03 2.37
CA ARG A 283 36.45 19.53 2.55
C ARG A 283 36.37 18.04 2.26
N GLN A 284 35.48 17.34 2.97
CA GLN A 284 35.19 15.93 2.71
C GLN A 284 34.75 15.75 1.25
N ARG A 285 35.50 14.96 0.48
CA ARG A 285 35.17 14.66 -0.90
C ARG A 285 33.91 13.79 -0.95
N LEU A 286 32.89 14.29 -1.64
CA LEU A 286 31.69 13.52 -1.94
C LEU A 286 31.97 12.54 -3.09
N PRO A 287 31.13 11.53 -3.29
CA PRO A 287 31.14 10.77 -4.53
C PRO A 287 31.07 11.69 -5.75
N ALA A 288 31.87 11.42 -6.78
CA ALA A 288 31.90 12.19 -8.01
C ALA A 288 30.71 11.86 -8.95
N SER A 289 29.50 11.75 -8.40
CA SER A 289 28.26 11.52 -9.15
C SER A 289 27.41 12.78 -9.25
N ALA A 290 26.82 13.02 -10.43
CA ALA A 290 25.78 14.03 -10.57
C ALA A 290 24.57 13.63 -9.71
N PRO A 291 24.01 14.56 -8.91
CA PRO A 291 23.02 14.20 -7.91
C PRO A 291 21.68 13.81 -8.53
N ILE A 292 20.92 13.04 -7.77
CA ILE A 292 19.47 12.87 -7.97
C ILE A 292 18.76 13.85 -7.04
N LEU A 293 17.91 14.70 -7.62
CA LEU A 293 17.14 15.70 -6.87
C LEU A 293 15.82 15.09 -6.43
N LEU A 294 15.52 15.14 -5.13
CA LEU A 294 14.29 14.65 -4.53
C LEU A 294 13.56 15.79 -3.85
N GLN A 295 12.32 16.04 -4.22
CA GLN A 295 11.53 17.15 -3.70
C GLN A 295 10.04 16.86 -3.75
N HIS A 296 9.22 17.73 -3.16
CA HIS A 296 7.77 17.57 -3.21
C HIS A 296 7.17 18.33 -4.41
N PHE A 297 7.35 19.66 -4.49
CA PHE A 297 6.86 20.45 -5.62
C PHE A 297 7.68 20.17 -6.89
N PRO A 298 7.05 19.91 -8.04
CA PRO A 298 7.75 19.80 -9.31
C PRO A 298 8.47 21.11 -9.66
N LEU A 299 9.48 21.00 -10.53
CA LEU A 299 10.01 22.17 -11.21
C LEU A 299 8.94 22.83 -12.08
N TYR A 300 9.18 24.09 -12.41
CA TYR A 300 8.31 24.87 -13.26
C TYR A 300 8.00 24.17 -14.58
N ARG A 301 6.71 23.95 -14.81
CA ARG A 301 6.13 23.61 -16.10
C ARG A 301 4.74 24.25 -16.20
N ARG A 302 4.30 24.52 -17.43
CA ARG A 302 3.03 25.26 -17.65
C ARG A 302 1.82 24.48 -17.18
N ASN A 303 1.78 23.17 -17.44
CA ASN A 303 0.72 22.22 -17.12
C ASN A 303 1.22 20.80 -17.44
N ASP A 304 0.32 19.82 -17.32
CA ASP A 304 0.58 18.40 -17.57
C ASP A 304 0.10 17.92 -18.95
N ALA A 305 -0.09 18.84 -19.91
CA ALA A 305 -0.69 18.52 -21.21
C ALA A 305 0.10 17.46 -22.00
N ASN A 306 1.42 17.45 -21.85
CA ASN A 306 2.34 16.54 -22.53
C ASN A 306 2.56 15.22 -21.76
N CYS A 307 2.01 15.09 -20.56
CA CYS A 307 2.12 13.87 -19.77
C CYS A 307 1.20 12.79 -20.37
N SER A 308 1.66 11.55 -20.32
CA SER A 308 0.93 10.38 -20.84
C SER A 308 1.05 9.20 -19.88
N GLY A 309 0.22 8.19 -20.09
CA GLY A 309 0.11 7.02 -19.20
C GLY A 309 -1.25 6.93 -18.52
N GLU A 310 -1.55 5.77 -17.94
CA GLU A 310 -2.84 5.47 -17.31
C GLU A 310 -3.09 6.28 -16.02
N ASP A 311 -2.01 6.74 -15.38
CA ASP A 311 -1.99 7.49 -14.12
C ASP A 311 -1.51 8.93 -14.30
N ALA A 312 -1.47 9.40 -15.55
CA ALA A 312 -1.38 10.83 -15.84
C ALA A 312 -2.68 11.55 -15.44
N ALA A 313 -2.59 12.87 -15.23
CA ALA A 313 -3.74 13.68 -14.89
C ALA A 313 -4.84 13.56 -15.96
N PRO A 314 -6.12 13.53 -15.58
CA PRO A 314 -7.22 13.44 -16.53
C PRO A 314 -7.29 14.72 -17.41
N PRO A 315 -7.96 14.67 -18.58
CA PRO A 315 -7.97 15.79 -19.54
C PRO A 315 -8.37 17.14 -18.94
N ASP A 316 -9.35 17.17 -18.05
CA ASP A 316 -9.84 18.38 -17.38
C ASP A 316 -8.81 19.02 -16.43
N GLU A 317 -7.93 18.22 -15.84
CA GLU A 317 -6.85 18.72 -14.98
C GLU A 317 -5.57 19.02 -15.78
N LYS A 318 -5.17 18.13 -16.70
CA LYS A 318 -3.85 18.19 -17.34
C LYS A 318 -3.62 19.42 -18.23
N TYR A 319 -4.69 20.01 -18.78
CA TYR A 319 -4.59 21.24 -19.58
C TYR A 319 -4.66 22.52 -18.74
N THR A 320 -5.07 22.41 -17.47
CA THR A 320 -5.18 23.55 -16.56
C THR A 320 -3.79 24.11 -16.27
N PRO A 321 -3.54 25.41 -16.50
CA PRO A 321 -2.26 26.02 -16.20
C PRO A 321 -1.94 25.94 -14.70
N PHE A 322 -0.74 25.49 -14.38
CA PHE A 322 -0.23 25.49 -13.02
C PHE A 322 0.06 26.90 -12.53
N LYS A 323 -0.25 27.12 -11.25
CA LYS A 323 0.12 28.30 -10.48
C LYS A 323 1.48 28.07 -9.85
N GLU A 324 2.43 28.93 -10.21
CA GLU A 324 3.75 28.97 -9.55
C GLU A 324 3.61 29.18 -8.04
N ARG A 325 4.52 28.58 -7.28
CA ARG A 325 4.60 28.62 -5.80
C ARG A 325 3.41 27.94 -5.11
N TYR A 326 2.57 27.25 -5.88
CA TYR A 326 1.47 26.48 -5.36
C TYR A 326 1.49 25.06 -5.95
N ASP A 327 1.30 24.94 -7.26
CA ASP A 327 1.26 23.65 -7.97
C ASP A 327 2.67 23.20 -8.40
N VAL A 328 3.57 24.17 -8.64
CA VAL A 328 4.96 23.97 -9.07
C VAL A 328 5.86 25.04 -8.48
N LEU A 329 7.17 24.80 -8.41
CA LEU A 329 8.15 25.83 -8.10
C LEU A 329 8.11 26.95 -9.15
N SER A 330 8.55 28.14 -8.74
CA SER A 330 8.66 29.25 -9.68
C SER A 330 9.68 28.98 -10.77
N TRP A 331 9.51 29.62 -11.92
CA TRP A 331 10.46 29.50 -13.03
C TRP A 331 11.89 29.88 -12.63
N GLU A 332 12.04 30.93 -11.82
CA GLU A 332 13.34 31.40 -11.34
C GLU A 332 14.04 30.36 -10.45
N VAL A 333 13.33 29.87 -9.43
CA VAL A 333 13.84 28.85 -8.50
C VAL A 333 14.20 27.58 -9.25
N SER A 334 13.35 27.16 -10.19
CA SER A 334 13.61 25.97 -10.99
C SER A 334 14.91 26.07 -11.79
N ARG A 335 15.19 27.24 -12.36
CA ARG A 335 16.46 27.52 -13.04
C ARG A 335 17.65 27.54 -12.08
N LYS A 336 17.49 28.14 -10.88
CA LYS A 336 18.53 28.13 -9.85
C LYS A 336 18.92 26.69 -9.47
N LEU A 337 17.94 25.82 -9.20
CA LEU A 337 18.20 24.41 -8.82
C LEU A 337 18.93 23.64 -9.92
N LEU A 338 18.48 23.76 -11.18
CA LEU A 338 19.13 23.12 -12.32
C LEU A 338 20.57 23.63 -12.51
N TRP A 339 20.79 24.93 -12.31
CA TRP A 339 22.11 25.55 -12.45
C TRP A 339 23.07 25.17 -11.33
N TRP A 340 22.64 25.28 -10.07
CA TRP A 340 23.46 25.01 -8.89
C TRP A 340 23.83 23.53 -8.80
N LEU A 341 22.85 22.65 -8.92
CA LEU A 341 23.03 21.24 -8.58
C LEU A 341 23.43 20.39 -9.79
N ARG A 342 23.11 20.83 -11.01
CA ARG A 342 23.29 20.07 -12.26
C ARG A 342 22.88 18.60 -12.08
N PRO A 343 21.62 18.32 -11.67
CA PRO A 343 21.16 16.98 -11.38
C PRO A 343 21.04 16.15 -12.66
N ARG A 344 21.14 14.82 -12.53
CA ARG A 344 20.92 13.89 -13.67
C ARG A 344 19.50 13.33 -13.73
N LEU A 345 18.79 13.36 -12.60
CA LEU A 345 17.41 12.92 -12.46
C LEU A 345 16.73 13.77 -11.39
N ILE A 346 15.46 14.09 -11.58
CA ILE A 346 14.62 14.78 -10.60
C ILE A 346 13.38 13.91 -10.36
N LEU A 347 13.04 13.70 -9.10
CA LEU A 347 11.80 13.04 -8.69
C LEU A 347 11.01 13.99 -7.78
N SER A 348 9.76 14.23 -8.15
CA SER A 348 8.84 15.13 -7.42
C SER A 348 7.54 14.39 -7.02
N GLY A 349 6.70 15.01 -6.20
CA GLY A 349 5.35 14.52 -5.87
C GLY A 349 4.28 15.57 -6.20
N HIS A 350 3.39 15.84 -5.25
CA HIS A 350 2.45 16.98 -5.15
C HIS A 350 1.26 16.97 -6.11
N THR A 351 1.49 16.76 -7.40
CA THR A 351 0.40 16.78 -8.42
C THR A 351 -0.54 15.58 -8.30
N HIS A 352 -0.21 14.64 -7.41
CA HIS A 352 -0.76 13.30 -7.30
C HIS A 352 -0.64 12.45 -8.57
N SER A 353 -0.33 13.02 -9.73
CA SER A 353 -0.32 12.40 -11.04
C SER A 353 1.06 12.09 -11.57
N ALA A 354 1.16 11.01 -12.34
CA ALA A 354 2.40 10.66 -12.98
C ALA A 354 2.65 11.61 -14.16
N CYS A 355 3.84 12.19 -14.21
CA CYS A 355 4.28 12.94 -15.37
C CYS A 355 5.78 12.79 -15.57
N GLU A 356 6.19 12.68 -16.82
CA GLU A 356 7.60 12.71 -17.21
C GLU A 356 7.84 13.96 -18.06
N VAL A 357 8.80 14.79 -17.63
CA VAL A 357 9.12 16.06 -18.27
C VAL A 357 10.61 16.15 -18.53
N GLN A 358 10.96 16.46 -19.76
CA GLN A 358 12.32 16.74 -20.15
C GLN A 358 12.61 18.25 -20.03
N HIS A 359 13.47 18.64 -19.10
CA HIS A 359 13.90 20.03 -18.94
C HIS A 359 14.96 20.42 -19.97
N ARG A 360 15.12 21.72 -20.27
CA ARG A 360 16.02 22.27 -21.32
C ARG A 360 17.50 21.84 -21.19
N ALA A 361 17.91 21.33 -20.03
CA ALA A 361 19.25 20.80 -19.77
C ALA A 361 19.41 19.30 -20.07
N GLY A 362 18.41 18.64 -20.69
CA GLY A 362 18.44 17.20 -20.91
C GLY A 362 18.23 16.39 -19.61
N VAL A 363 17.74 17.03 -18.54
CA VAL A 363 17.43 16.37 -17.26
C VAL A 363 15.98 15.91 -17.25
N LEU A 364 15.77 14.63 -16.96
CA LEU A 364 14.44 14.05 -16.78
C LEU A 364 13.92 14.39 -15.39
N GLU A 365 12.69 14.90 -15.33
CA GLU A 365 11.90 14.98 -14.10
C GLU A 365 10.74 13.99 -14.18
N VAL A 366 10.56 13.21 -13.11
CA VAL A 366 9.43 12.30 -12.94
C VAL A 366 8.62 12.75 -11.73
N SER A 367 7.40 13.22 -11.95
CA SER A 367 6.42 13.38 -10.89
C SER A 367 5.86 12.01 -10.52
N VAL A 368 6.15 11.57 -9.30
CA VAL A 368 5.69 10.32 -8.71
C VAL A 368 4.23 10.51 -8.32
N PRO A 369 3.33 9.62 -8.78
CA PRO A 369 1.92 9.71 -8.42
C PRO A 369 1.68 9.34 -6.96
N SER A 370 0.50 9.69 -6.46
CA SER A 370 0.10 9.34 -5.10
C SER A 370 0.07 7.82 -4.88
N PHE A 371 0.56 7.42 -3.71
CA PHE A 371 0.53 6.03 -3.24
C PHE A 371 -0.82 5.63 -2.62
N SER A 372 -1.74 6.57 -2.46
CA SER A 372 -2.99 6.41 -1.71
C SER A 372 -4.21 6.37 -2.62
N TRP A 373 -5.15 5.47 -2.34
CA TRP A 373 -6.46 5.48 -3.01
C TRP A 373 -7.26 6.76 -2.75
N ARG A 374 -6.88 7.57 -1.76
CA ARG A 374 -7.60 8.81 -1.46
C ARG A 374 -7.50 9.84 -2.58
N ASN A 375 -6.38 9.84 -3.27
CA ASN A 375 -6.03 10.82 -4.29
C ASN A 375 -6.26 10.26 -5.70
N ARG A 376 -6.35 8.92 -5.86
CA ARG A 376 -6.57 8.27 -7.16
C ARG A 376 -6.99 6.82 -7.08
N ASN A 377 -7.69 6.36 -8.12
CA ASN A 377 -8.13 4.98 -8.23
C ASN A 377 -6.97 3.99 -8.51
N ASN A 378 -5.92 4.40 -9.23
CA ASN A 378 -4.79 3.56 -9.66
C ASN A 378 -3.43 4.02 -9.12
N PRO A 379 -3.22 4.03 -7.78
CA PRO A 379 -1.97 4.48 -7.19
C PRO A 379 -0.79 3.61 -7.64
N SER A 380 0.41 4.19 -7.64
CA SER A 380 1.63 3.50 -8.06
C SER A 380 2.85 4.08 -7.34
N PHE A 381 3.99 3.43 -7.49
CA PHE A 381 5.28 3.93 -7.03
C PHE A 381 6.35 3.69 -8.10
N ILE A 382 7.47 4.41 -8.01
CA ILE A 382 8.59 4.26 -8.95
C ILE A 382 9.68 3.41 -8.30
N MET A 383 10.21 2.46 -9.07
CA MET A 383 11.37 1.64 -8.76
C MET A 383 12.56 2.16 -9.56
N GLY A 384 13.70 2.33 -8.91
CA GLY A 384 14.96 2.73 -9.55
C GLY A 384 16.06 1.71 -9.31
N SER A 385 16.71 1.28 -10.39
CA SER A 385 18.03 0.64 -10.35
C SER A 385 19.06 1.72 -10.66
N ILE A 386 19.92 2.05 -9.70
CA ILE A 386 20.74 3.26 -9.75
C ILE A 386 22.22 2.93 -9.50
N THR A 387 23.11 3.45 -10.34
CA THR A 387 24.56 3.49 -10.11
C THR A 387 25.03 4.94 -10.00
N PRO A 388 26.29 5.22 -9.64
CA PRO A 388 26.82 6.58 -9.63
C PRO A 388 26.67 7.32 -10.97
N MET A 389 26.69 6.59 -12.09
CA MET A 389 26.70 7.17 -13.44
C MET A 389 25.38 7.04 -14.18
N ASP A 390 24.61 5.97 -13.94
CA ASP A 390 23.40 5.66 -14.72
C ASP A 390 22.21 5.30 -13.83
N TYR A 391 21.02 5.29 -14.41
CA TYR A 391 19.79 4.87 -13.74
C TYR A 391 18.79 4.27 -14.73
N ALA A 392 17.97 3.35 -14.24
CA ALA A 392 16.78 2.89 -14.95
C ALA A 392 15.59 2.97 -14.00
N LEU A 393 14.44 3.42 -14.50
CA LEU A 393 13.21 3.57 -13.74
C LEU A 393 12.13 2.64 -14.30
N ALA A 394 11.32 2.07 -13.42
CA ALA A 394 10.10 1.36 -13.77
C ALA A 394 8.99 1.73 -12.79
N LYS A 395 7.77 1.80 -13.29
CA LYS A 395 6.58 2.06 -12.49
C LYS A 395 5.95 0.75 -12.05
N CYS A 396 5.53 0.67 -10.78
CA CYS A 396 4.77 -0.45 -10.25
C CYS A 396 3.41 0.02 -9.76
N TYR A 397 2.34 -0.43 -10.43
CA TYR A 397 0.97 -0.14 -10.03
C TYR A 397 0.54 -0.93 -8.81
N LEU A 398 -0.36 -0.34 -8.03
CA LEU A 398 -1.08 -1.01 -6.95
C LEU A 398 -2.47 -1.44 -7.43
N PRO A 399 -3.17 -2.33 -6.70
CA PRO A 399 -4.54 -2.68 -7.03
C PRO A 399 -5.42 -1.43 -7.14
N ARG A 400 -6.33 -1.41 -8.11
CA ARG A 400 -7.29 -0.31 -8.25
C ARG A 400 -8.42 -0.43 -7.22
N GLU A 401 -8.89 0.70 -6.70
CA GLU A 401 -9.98 0.69 -5.71
C GLU A 401 -11.28 0.16 -6.32
N ASP A 402 -11.66 0.66 -7.51
CA ASP A 402 -12.86 0.26 -8.24
C ASP A 402 -12.92 -1.25 -8.50
N MET A 403 -11.79 -1.87 -8.83
CA MET A 403 -11.68 -3.31 -9.04
C MET A 403 -11.93 -4.09 -7.75
N VAL A 404 -11.42 -3.61 -6.61
CA VAL A 404 -11.68 -4.23 -5.30
C VAL A 404 -13.16 -4.09 -4.92
N LEU A 405 -13.73 -2.90 -5.06
CA LEU A 405 -15.14 -2.64 -4.78
C LEU A 405 -16.06 -3.45 -5.69
N THR A 406 -15.76 -3.52 -6.99
CA THR A 406 -16.51 -4.31 -7.96
C THR A 406 -16.46 -5.80 -7.60
N THR A 407 -15.30 -6.30 -7.19
CA THR A 407 -15.15 -7.70 -6.75
C THR A 407 -16.04 -7.98 -5.54
N TYR A 408 -16.09 -7.07 -4.56
CA TYR A 408 -17.01 -7.19 -3.43
C TYR A 408 -18.49 -7.20 -3.86
N CYS A 409 -18.90 -6.28 -4.73
CA CYS A 409 -20.27 -6.18 -5.21
C CYS A 409 -20.70 -7.44 -5.98
N VAL A 410 -19.86 -7.95 -6.88
CA VAL A 410 -20.13 -9.17 -7.65
C VAL A 410 -20.23 -10.38 -6.72
N ALA A 411 -19.29 -10.52 -5.77
CA ALA A 411 -19.33 -11.61 -4.79
C ALA A 411 -20.60 -11.56 -3.93
N ALA A 412 -20.98 -10.38 -3.44
CA ALA A 412 -22.22 -10.20 -2.66
C ALA A 412 -23.46 -10.60 -3.48
N GLY A 413 -23.54 -10.17 -4.74
CA GLY A 413 -24.62 -10.56 -5.65
C GLY A 413 -24.70 -12.07 -5.87
N CYS A 414 -23.56 -12.72 -6.13
CA CYS A 414 -23.49 -14.18 -6.26
C CYS A 414 -23.94 -14.91 -4.98
N LEU A 415 -23.52 -14.45 -3.81
CA LEU A 415 -23.93 -15.02 -2.52
C LEU A 415 -25.44 -14.84 -2.27
N MET A 416 -26.01 -13.68 -2.61
CA MET A 416 -27.45 -13.47 -2.55
C MET A 416 -28.21 -14.43 -3.48
N LEU A 417 -27.76 -14.63 -4.72
CA LEU A 417 -28.40 -15.59 -5.63
C LEU A 417 -28.34 -17.03 -5.09
N ILE A 418 -27.19 -17.46 -4.55
CA ILE A 418 -27.02 -18.80 -3.95
C ILE A 418 -27.97 -19.02 -2.77
N THR A 419 -28.29 -17.96 -2.00
CA THR A 419 -29.24 -18.05 -0.88
C THR A 419 -30.71 -17.99 -1.30
N LEU A 420 -31.03 -17.31 -2.40
CA LEU A 420 -32.41 -17.12 -2.89
C LEU A 420 -32.90 -18.23 -3.84
N ILE A 421 -32.00 -18.90 -4.57
CA ILE A 421 -32.37 -20.01 -5.48
C ILE A 421 -33.05 -21.18 -4.73
N PRO A 422 -32.54 -21.65 -3.58
CA PRO A 422 -33.16 -22.74 -2.82
C PRO A 422 -34.48 -22.37 -2.13
N THR A 423 -34.78 -21.08 -1.93
CA THR A 423 -36.01 -20.61 -1.27
C THR A 423 -37.19 -20.44 -2.24
N GLY A 424 -36.98 -20.67 -3.54
CA GLY A 424 -38.03 -20.58 -4.55
C GLY A 424 -38.53 -19.15 -4.85
N LEU A 425 -37.89 -18.12 -4.26
CA LEU A 425 -38.26 -16.72 -4.51
C LEU A 425 -37.90 -16.27 -5.94
N VAL A 426 -36.87 -16.85 -6.55
CA VAL A 426 -36.44 -16.49 -7.91
C VAL A 426 -37.35 -17.11 -8.99
N SER A 427 -38.05 -18.20 -8.68
CA SER A 427 -39.00 -18.87 -9.58
C SER A 427 -40.45 -18.34 -9.48
N ALA A 428 -40.72 -17.39 -8.59
CA ALA A 428 -42.04 -16.82 -8.36
C ALA A 428 -42.65 -15.98 -9.53
N PRO A 429 -41.88 -15.30 -10.42
CA PRO A 429 -42.50 -14.54 -11.52
C PRO A 429 -43.07 -15.45 -12.62
N PHE A 430 -42.54 -16.66 -12.79
CA PHE A 430 -42.90 -17.53 -13.91
C PHE A 430 -44.21 -18.32 -13.70
N HIS A 431 -44.58 -18.58 -12.44
CA HIS A 431 -45.82 -19.29 -12.14
C HIS A 431 -47.07 -18.39 -12.09
N PHE A 432 -46.92 -17.07 -11.94
CA PHE A 432 -48.06 -16.15 -11.97
C PHE A 432 -48.54 -15.90 -13.42
N GLY A 433 -47.62 -15.78 -14.38
CA GLY A 433 -47.94 -15.62 -15.81
C GLY A 433 -48.69 -16.83 -16.41
N GLN A 434 -48.33 -18.06 -16.01
CA GLN A 434 -49.02 -19.28 -16.47
C GLN A 434 -50.44 -19.45 -15.90
N ARG A 435 -50.76 -18.88 -14.72
CA ARG A 435 -52.14 -18.90 -14.18
C ARG A 435 -53.04 -17.85 -14.83
N VAL A 436 -52.49 -16.70 -15.24
CA VAL A 436 -53.26 -15.68 -15.98
C VAL A 436 -53.54 -16.15 -17.41
N LEU A 437 -52.58 -16.76 -18.09
CA LEU A 437 -52.78 -17.32 -19.44
C LEU A 437 -53.72 -18.54 -19.49
N ARG A 438 -53.86 -19.31 -18.41
CA ARG A 438 -54.86 -20.39 -18.31
C ARG A 438 -56.29 -19.87 -18.08
N LYS A 439 -56.47 -18.70 -17.46
CA LYS A 439 -57.81 -18.09 -17.29
C LYS A 439 -58.37 -17.48 -18.58
N PHE A 440 -57.52 -17.08 -19.53
CA PHE A 440 -57.95 -16.55 -20.83
C PHE A 440 -58.22 -17.62 -21.90
N LYS A 441 -58.01 -18.91 -21.59
CA LYS A 441 -58.34 -20.03 -22.50
C LYS A 441 -59.66 -20.73 -22.17
N THR A 442 -60.39 -20.22 -21.18
CA THR A 442 -61.71 -20.74 -20.74
C THR A 442 -62.75 -19.62 -20.65
N MET A 443 -62.75 -18.70 -21.63
CA MET A 443 -63.89 -17.83 -21.93
C MET A 443 -64.26 -18.00 -23.39
#